data_AF-E4V2Y3-F1
#
_entry.id   AF-E4V2Y3-F1
#
_cell.length_a   1.000
_cell.length_b   1.000
_cell.length_c   1.000
_cell.angle_alpha   90.00
_cell.angle_beta   90.00
_cell.angle_gamma   90.00
#
_symmetry.space_group_name_H-M   'P 1'
#
loop_
_entity.id
_entity.type
_entity.pdbx_description
1 polymer ?
#
loop_
_entity_poly.entity_id
_entity_poly.type
_entity_poly.pdbx_seq_one_letter_code
_entity_poly.pdbx_strand_id
1 'polypeptide(L)'
;MTEQITKPLRPARCPVRLIPSQVDKESITSQPKARDSPLKRLRRDLRTCLQLLPKLPNIFRPLYAPRPTDELYLGKRSILNVVGLVLVSVLEALLLLISCLSILLLPGAISCCLCVLNLRIVGWVCAPFHGPAIFHAELGPNNARNPTTKEERWIFINGVVVTQLAQIFQRPITGIQNRTYGLFGDLLECIIQRTFSYNTYDARVAYDYLKKVLVDPCTQRVVLICHSQGAIVGSLALDMLFADLPAKQMAKLEIYTFGSAAEHISNPLNNAGTGGVIKYIEHYVNKNDPIPQWGVLRSMNDVKDKYAGRVFICENGRGHLFNQHYLSQMFPLGGETASSETCFLNQSVQVDEGITEARHLLVCQETNGLTPNDDSPSSPSGTAARGAIGFLTGMLVREVSRLSQYMAGREPDVDHPHEKRDSKGYPVN
;
A
#
# COMPACT_ATOMS: atom_id res chain seq x y z
N MET A 1 56.76 -16.54 -11.94
CA MET A 1 55.77 -16.20 -12.98
C MET A 1 54.59 -17.12 -12.71
N THR A 2 53.69 -16.68 -11.84
CA THR A 2 52.63 -17.52 -11.28
C THR A 2 51.37 -16.69 -11.27
N GLU A 3 50.43 -17.09 -12.11
CA GLU A 3 49.15 -16.42 -12.38
C GLU A 3 48.38 -16.17 -11.08
N GLN A 4 48.12 -14.89 -10.79
CA GLN A 4 47.10 -14.52 -9.83
C GLN A 4 45.73 -14.77 -10.47
N ILE A 5 45.17 -15.92 -10.15
CA ILE A 5 43.77 -16.28 -10.41
C ILE A 5 42.90 -15.19 -9.79
N THR A 6 42.28 -14.40 -10.66
CA THR A 6 41.30 -13.38 -10.33
C THR A 6 40.12 -14.06 -9.66
N LYS A 7 39.96 -13.85 -8.35
CA LYS A 7 38.74 -14.26 -7.64
C LYS A 7 37.54 -13.60 -8.32
N PRO A 8 36.43 -14.33 -8.56
CA PRO A 8 35.24 -13.74 -9.14
C PRO A 8 34.71 -12.62 -8.24
N LEU A 9 34.34 -11.50 -8.87
CA LEU A 9 33.63 -10.37 -8.30
C LEU A 9 32.49 -10.89 -7.39
N ARG A 10 32.41 -10.39 -6.15
CA ARG A 10 31.27 -10.63 -5.26
C ARG A 10 29.95 -10.39 -6.04
N PRO A 11 28.90 -11.21 -5.86
CA PRO A 11 27.63 -10.98 -6.54
C PRO A 11 27.09 -9.59 -6.19
N ALA A 12 26.62 -8.88 -7.22
CA ALA A 12 26.12 -7.52 -7.14
C ALA A 12 25.12 -7.35 -5.99
N ARG A 13 25.35 -6.31 -5.17
CA ARG A 13 24.42 -5.80 -4.16
C ARG A 13 23.03 -5.70 -4.81
N CYS A 14 22.01 -6.39 -4.29
CA CYS A 14 20.69 -6.36 -4.92
C CYS A 14 20.04 -4.99 -4.66
N PRO A 15 19.77 -4.18 -5.71
CA PRO A 15 19.18 -2.86 -5.55
C PRO A 15 17.69 -2.93 -5.21
N VAL A 16 17.17 -1.86 -4.60
CA VAL A 16 15.71 -1.64 -4.49
C VAL A 16 15.22 -1.13 -5.83
N ARG A 17 14.25 -1.80 -6.43
CA ARG A 17 13.69 -1.35 -7.70
C ARG A 17 12.61 -0.32 -7.45
N LEU A 18 12.69 0.82 -8.14
CA LEU A 18 11.71 1.90 -8.08
C LEU A 18 10.93 1.97 -9.39
N ILE A 19 9.62 1.81 -9.31
CA ILE A 19 8.71 2.17 -10.40
C ILE A 19 8.31 3.63 -10.15
N PRO A 20 8.60 4.57 -11.06
CA PRO A 20 8.26 5.98 -10.90
C PRO A 20 6.75 6.19 -10.89
N SER A 21 6.32 7.38 -10.48
CA SER A 21 4.89 7.69 -10.48
C SER A 21 4.37 7.75 -11.90
N GLN A 22 3.17 7.21 -12.11
CA GLN A 22 2.44 7.41 -13.36
C GLN A 22 1.99 8.88 -13.41
N VAL A 23 2.65 9.71 -14.22
CA VAL A 23 2.24 11.11 -14.40
C VAL A 23 0.97 11.13 -15.25
N ASP A 24 -0.11 11.72 -14.73
CA ASP A 24 -1.47 11.57 -15.28
C ASP A 24 -1.67 12.04 -16.74
N LYS A 25 -0.73 12.75 -17.37
CA LYS A 25 -0.81 13.09 -18.81
C LYS A 25 -0.75 11.84 -19.70
N GLU A 26 0.00 10.82 -19.28
CA GLU A 26 0.04 9.50 -19.91
C GLU A 26 -1.16 8.63 -19.52
N SER A 27 -2.01 9.11 -18.61
CA SER A 27 -3.18 8.37 -18.11
C SER A 27 -4.45 8.61 -18.93
N ILE A 28 -4.43 9.48 -19.94
CA ILE A 28 -5.63 9.83 -20.74
C ILE A 28 -6.19 8.60 -21.50
N THR A 29 -5.34 7.60 -21.74
CA THR A 29 -5.62 6.38 -22.51
C THR A 29 -6.23 5.25 -21.69
N SER A 30 -6.00 5.22 -20.39
CA SER A 30 -6.44 4.11 -19.54
C SER A 30 -7.88 4.28 -19.09
N GLN A 31 -8.74 3.32 -19.46
CA GLN A 31 -10.16 3.36 -19.08
C GLN A 31 -10.34 3.25 -17.57
N PRO A 32 -11.25 4.04 -16.96
CA PRO A 32 -11.59 3.88 -15.56
C PRO A 32 -12.05 2.45 -15.28
N LYS A 33 -11.50 1.82 -14.23
CA LYS A 33 -11.84 0.43 -13.86
C LYS A 33 -13.31 0.22 -13.54
N ALA A 34 -14.03 1.30 -13.19
CA ALA A 34 -15.48 1.32 -13.03
C ALA A 34 -16.25 0.93 -14.32
N ARG A 35 -15.62 1.00 -15.51
CA ARG A 35 -16.24 0.61 -16.79
C ARG A 35 -16.09 -0.88 -17.10
N ASP A 36 -15.22 -1.60 -16.40
CA ASP A 36 -14.96 -3.01 -16.66
C ASP A 36 -16.13 -3.86 -16.08
N SER A 37 -16.55 -4.90 -16.80
CA SER A 37 -17.62 -5.80 -16.32
C SER A 37 -17.25 -6.46 -14.98
N PRO A 38 -18.14 -6.45 -13.97
CA PRO A 38 -17.86 -7.06 -12.67
C PRO A 38 -17.48 -8.55 -12.76
N LEU A 39 -18.13 -9.30 -13.65
CA LEU A 39 -17.84 -10.73 -13.86
C LEU A 39 -16.45 -10.94 -14.50
N LYS A 40 -16.05 -10.04 -15.41
CA LYS A 40 -14.71 -10.06 -16.01
C LYS A 40 -13.64 -9.78 -14.95
N ARG A 41 -13.88 -8.80 -14.07
CA ARG A 41 -13.00 -8.48 -12.93
C ARG A 41 -12.91 -9.67 -11.97
N LEU A 42 -14.05 -10.26 -11.59
CA LEU A 42 -14.09 -11.43 -10.70
C LEU A 42 -13.28 -12.60 -11.27
N ARG A 43 -13.51 -12.94 -12.55
CA ARG A 43 -12.79 -14.04 -13.22
C ARG A 43 -11.29 -13.77 -13.27
N ARG A 44 -10.89 -12.53 -13.55
CA ARG A 44 -9.48 -12.11 -13.59
C ARG A 44 -8.85 -12.27 -12.21
N ASP A 45 -9.49 -11.76 -11.16
CA ASP A 45 -8.98 -11.82 -9.80
C ASP A 45 -8.94 -13.23 -9.22
N LEU A 46 -9.97 -14.05 -9.47
CA LEU A 46 -9.97 -15.47 -9.11
C LEU A 46 -8.84 -16.22 -9.82
N ARG A 47 -8.63 -15.97 -11.12
CA ARG A 47 -7.54 -16.60 -11.88
C ARG A 47 -6.18 -16.26 -11.28
N THR A 48 -5.92 -14.98 -10.99
CA THR A 48 -4.65 -14.56 -10.38
C THR A 48 -4.50 -15.12 -8.96
N CYS A 49 -5.57 -15.11 -8.15
CA CYS A 49 -5.57 -15.70 -6.81
C CYS A 49 -5.20 -17.19 -6.86
N LEU A 50 -5.79 -17.96 -7.78
CA LEU A 50 -5.48 -19.38 -7.97
C LEU A 50 -4.02 -19.60 -8.42
N GLN A 51 -3.48 -18.73 -9.27
CA GLN A 51 -2.07 -18.79 -9.69
C GLN A 51 -1.10 -18.48 -8.53
N LEU A 52 -1.53 -17.67 -7.56
CA LEU A 52 -0.74 -17.29 -6.40
C LEU A 52 -0.94 -18.20 -5.20
N LEU A 53 -1.90 -19.13 -5.25
CA LEU A 53 -2.17 -20.12 -4.22
C LEU A 53 -0.91 -20.87 -3.74
N PRO A 54 0.01 -21.34 -4.62
CA PRO A 54 1.24 -22.00 -4.20
C PRO A 54 2.21 -21.08 -3.44
N LYS A 55 2.07 -19.77 -3.59
CA LYS A 55 2.91 -18.76 -2.93
C LYS A 55 2.32 -18.26 -1.61
N LEU A 56 1.09 -18.63 -1.24
CA LEU A 56 0.47 -18.24 0.03
C LEU A 56 1.31 -18.60 1.27
N PRO A 57 2.04 -19.74 1.33
CA PRO A 57 2.92 -20.00 2.46
C PRO A 57 4.00 -18.94 2.67
N ASN A 58 4.33 -18.14 1.64
CA ASN A 58 5.29 -17.04 1.76
C ASN A 58 4.76 -15.84 2.54
N ILE A 59 3.44 -15.75 2.81
CA ILE A 59 2.84 -14.70 3.65
C ILE A 59 3.48 -14.68 5.04
N PHE A 60 3.73 -15.87 5.59
CA PHE A 60 4.26 -16.06 6.95
C PHE A 60 5.79 -16.29 6.96
N ARG A 61 6.44 -16.38 5.80
CA ARG A 61 7.89 -16.61 5.74
C ARG A 61 8.64 -15.29 5.68
N PRO A 62 9.76 -15.14 6.43
CA PRO A 62 10.33 -16.09 7.39
C PRO A 62 9.50 -16.23 8.67
N LEU A 63 9.32 -17.47 9.16
CA LEU A 63 8.61 -17.74 10.41
C LEU A 63 9.41 -17.35 11.67
N TYR A 64 10.69 -17.05 11.50
CA TYR A 64 11.57 -16.66 12.60
C TYR A 64 11.19 -15.25 13.08
N ALA A 65 10.64 -15.19 14.29
CA ALA A 65 10.21 -13.96 14.97
C ALA A 65 11.05 -13.73 16.24
N PRO A 66 12.22 -13.10 16.12
CA PRO A 66 13.10 -12.88 17.26
C PRO A 66 12.57 -11.82 18.23
N ARG A 67 11.71 -10.88 17.79
CA ARG A 67 11.34 -9.72 18.59
C ARG A 67 9.95 -9.85 19.20
N PRO A 68 9.75 -9.33 20.43
CA PRO A 68 8.42 -9.28 21.06
C PRO A 68 7.36 -8.51 20.28
N THR A 69 7.78 -7.61 19.38
CA THR A 69 6.88 -6.82 18.51
C THR A 69 6.52 -7.54 17.21
N ASP A 70 7.23 -8.63 16.87
CA ASP A 70 6.92 -9.42 15.67
C ASP A 70 5.61 -10.17 15.87
N GLU A 71 4.75 -10.20 14.85
CA GLU A 71 3.42 -10.81 14.98
C GLU A 71 3.47 -12.32 15.23
N LEU A 72 4.52 -13.02 14.76
CA LEU A 72 4.71 -14.45 15.01
C LEU A 72 5.49 -14.74 16.31
N TYR A 73 5.77 -13.73 17.14
CA TYR A 73 6.47 -13.94 18.39
C TYR A 73 5.63 -14.83 19.33
N LEU A 74 6.19 -15.98 19.73
CA LEU A 74 5.51 -17.02 20.51
C LEU A 74 5.43 -16.68 22.01
N GLY A 75 4.83 -15.54 22.35
CA GLY A 75 4.42 -15.24 23.71
C GLY A 75 3.17 -16.02 24.13
N LYS A 76 2.93 -16.23 25.44
CA LYS A 76 1.77 -16.99 25.95
C LYS A 76 0.40 -16.48 25.39
N ARG A 77 0.22 -15.16 25.29
CA ARG A 77 -0.99 -14.55 24.71
C ARG A 77 -1.06 -14.69 23.19
N SER A 78 0.10 -14.66 22.52
CA SER A 78 0.19 -14.86 21.07
C SER A 78 -0.20 -16.28 20.69
N ILE A 79 0.25 -17.29 21.44
CA ILE A 79 -0.11 -18.69 21.20
C ILE A 79 -1.62 -18.89 21.32
N LEU A 80 -2.27 -18.30 22.34
CA LEU A 80 -3.72 -18.39 22.49
C LEU A 80 -4.46 -17.77 21.29
N ASN A 81 -4.00 -16.61 20.82
CA ASN A 81 -4.59 -15.93 19.66
C ASN A 81 -4.37 -16.72 18.36
N VAL A 82 -3.17 -17.29 18.16
CA VAL A 82 -2.86 -18.11 16.99
C VAL A 82 -3.70 -19.39 16.99
N VAL A 83 -3.79 -20.09 18.13
CA VAL A 83 -4.63 -21.28 18.28
C VAL A 83 -6.10 -20.93 18.04
N GLY A 84 -6.57 -19.83 18.63
CA GLY A 84 -7.91 -19.31 18.40
C GLY A 84 -8.18 -19.06 16.91
N LEU A 85 -7.29 -18.33 16.23
CA LEU A 85 -7.41 -18.04 14.80
C LEU A 85 -7.40 -19.31 13.93
N VAL A 86 -6.57 -20.30 14.27
CA VAL A 86 -6.54 -21.59 13.56
C VAL A 86 -7.86 -22.34 13.75
N LEU A 87 -8.38 -22.42 14.97
CA LEU A 87 -9.65 -23.07 15.27
C LEU A 87 -10.82 -22.39 14.54
N VAL A 88 -10.84 -21.05 14.54
CA VAL A 88 -11.82 -20.25 13.80
C VAL A 88 -11.72 -20.50 12.30
N SER A 89 -10.50 -20.55 11.74
CA SER A 89 -10.28 -20.83 10.31
C SER A 89 -10.73 -22.24 9.91
N VAL A 90 -10.53 -23.24 10.78
CA VAL A 90 -11.01 -24.61 10.54
C VAL A 90 -12.54 -24.65 10.59
N LEU A 91 -13.16 -23.99 11.57
CA LEU A 91 -14.61 -23.88 11.66
C LEU A 91 -15.20 -23.19 10.42
N GLU A 92 -14.60 -22.10 9.95
CA GLU A 92 -14.99 -21.41 8.74
C GLU A 92 -14.95 -22.30 7.51
N ALA A 93 -13.87 -23.07 7.33
CA ALA A 93 -13.75 -24.00 6.21
C ALA A 93 -14.89 -25.05 6.23
N LEU A 94 -15.24 -25.55 7.42
CA LEU A 94 -16.35 -26.49 7.60
C LEU A 94 -17.70 -25.83 7.29
N LEU A 95 -17.96 -24.64 7.83
CA LEU A 95 -19.22 -23.90 7.58
C LEU A 95 -19.36 -23.49 6.12
N LEU A 96 -18.27 -23.12 5.45
CA LEU A 96 -18.25 -22.83 4.03
C LEU A 96 -18.54 -24.10 3.21
N LEU A 97 -17.94 -25.24 3.56
CA LEU A 97 -18.22 -26.52 2.92
C LEU A 97 -19.69 -26.91 3.07
N ILE A 98 -20.26 -26.79 4.28
CA ILE A 98 -21.68 -27.03 4.55
C ILE A 98 -22.54 -26.09 3.71
N SER A 99 -22.16 -24.81 3.60
CA SER A 99 -22.89 -23.84 2.77
C SER A 99 -22.87 -24.24 1.29
N CYS A 100 -21.72 -24.61 0.74
CA CYS A 100 -21.58 -25.09 -0.63
C CYS A 100 -22.42 -26.35 -0.89
N LEU A 101 -22.38 -27.34 0.01
CA LEU A 101 -23.19 -28.55 -0.08
C LEU A 101 -24.68 -28.24 0.02
N SER A 102 -25.07 -27.29 0.87
CA SER A 102 -26.48 -26.88 1.00
C SER A 102 -27.01 -26.27 -0.30
N ILE A 103 -26.22 -25.45 -0.98
CA ILE A 103 -26.59 -24.82 -2.25
C ILE A 103 -26.78 -25.88 -3.35
N LEU A 104 -25.95 -26.93 -3.32
CA LEU A 104 -26.02 -27.99 -4.32
C LEU A 104 -27.16 -28.99 -4.08
N LEU A 105 -27.48 -29.29 -2.82
CA LEU A 105 -28.34 -30.42 -2.46
C LEU A 105 -29.74 -30.03 -1.96
N LEU A 106 -29.92 -28.81 -1.48
CA LEU A 106 -31.17 -28.39 -0.82
C LEU A 106 -31.95 -27.36 -1.65
N PRO A 107 -33.28 -27.28 -1.45
CA PRO A 107 -34.09 -26.21 -2.03
C PRO A 107 -33.55 -24.81 -1.68
N GLY A 108 -33.60 -23.88 -2.64
CA GLY A 108 -32.92 -22.58 -2.55
C GLY A 108 -33.26 -21.76 -1.30
N ALA A 109 -34.50 -21.79 -0.80
CA ALA A 109 -34.88 -21.09 0.42
C ALA A 109 -34.20 -21.67 1.68
N ILE A 110 -34.11 -23.00 1.77
CA ILE A 110 -33.47 -23.70 2.90
C ILE A 110 -31.96 -23.46 2.85
N SER A 111 -31.35 -23.59 1.67
CA SER A 111 -29.94 -23.27 1.47
C SER A 111 -29.61 -21.83 1.85
N CYS A 112 -30.41 -20.86 1.40
CA CYS A 112 -30.22 -19.45 1.74
C CYS A 112 -30.28 -19.22 3.26
N CYS A 113 -31.26 -19.82 3.93
CA CYS A 113 -31.39 -19.75 5.38
C CYS A 113 -30.14 -20.32 6.09
N LEU A 114 -29.65 -21.48 5.66
CA LEU A 114 -28.44 -22.10 6.20
C LEU A 114 -27.19 -21.24 5.96
N CYS A 115 -27.04 -20.66 4.76
CA CYS A 115 -25.93 -19.75 4.47
C CYS A 115 -25.95 -18.53 5.39
N VAL A 116 -27.12 -17.89 5.58
CA VAL A 116 -27.27 -16.75 6.48
C VAL A 116 -26.95 -17.16 7.92
N LEU A 117 -27.44 -18.31 8.38
CA LEU A 117 -27.14 -18.83 9.72
C LEU A 117 -25.64 -19.06 9.91
N ASN A 118 -24.98 -19.70 8.95
CA ASN A 118 -23.54 -19.96 8.99
C ASN A 118 -22.74 -18.65 9.03
N LEU A 119 -23.11 -17.64 8.24
CA LEU A 119 -22.50 -16.31 8.30
C LEU A 119 -22.68 -15.65 9.67
N ARG A 120 -23.83 -15.83 10.32
CA ARG A 120 -24.06 -15.33 11.69
C ARG A 120 -23.20 -16.06 12.72
N ILE A 121 -23.05 -17.37 12.61
CA ILE A 121 -22.18 -18.16 13.48
C ILE A 121 -20.73 -17.67 13.37
N VAL A 122 -20.20 -17.49 12.15
CA VAL A 122 -18.87 -16.92 11.94
C VAL A 122 -18.75 -15.55 12.59
N GLY A 123 -19.73 -14.68 12.36
CA GLY A 123 -19.75 -13.35 12.98
C GLY A 123 -19.71 -13.38 14.51
N TRP A 124 -20.44 -14.30 15.15
CA TRP A 124 -20.45 -14.44 16.61
C TRP A 124 -19.15 -15.02 17.16
N VAL A 125 -18.57 -16.00 16.47
CA VAL A 125 -17.28 -16.59 16.86
C VAL A 125 -16.14 -15.59 16.71
N CYS A 126 -16.21 -14.71 15.71
CA CYS A 126 -15.20 -13.67 15.48
C CYS A 126 -15.39 -12.42 16.35
N ALA A 127 -16.59 -12.20 16.90
CA ALA A 127 -16.92 -11.01 17.71
C ALA A 127 -15.95 -10.74 18.89
N PRO A 128 -15.45 -11.74 19.64
CA PRO A 128 -14.46 -11.51 20.71
C PRO A 128 -13.12 -10.95 20.22
N PHE A 129 -12.80 -11.12 18.93
CA PHE A 129 -11.58 -10.57 18.32
C PHE A 129 -11.78 -9.14 17.77
N HIS A 130 -13.01 -8.64 17.76
CA HIS A 130 -13.32 -7.29 17.28
C HIS A 130 -13.02 -6.26 18.38
N GLY A 131 -12.03 -5.41 18.13
CA GLY A 131 -11.78 -4.22 18.94
C GLY A 131 -12.68 -3.05 18.55
N PRO A 132 -12.48 -1.86 19.17
CA PRO A 132 -13.13 -0.64 18.69
C PRO A 132 -12.71 -0.35 17.26
N ALA A 133 -13.64 0.13 16.43
CA ALA A 133 -13.37 0.43 15.02
C ALA A 133 -12.28 1.51 14.84
N ILE A 134 -12.17 2.43 15.82
CA ILE A 134 -11.16 3.47 15.89
C ILE A 134 -10.46 3.38 17.24
N PHE A 135 -9.13 3.42 17.24
CA PHE A 135 -8.33 3.46 18.45
C PHE A 135 -7.16 4.44 18.30
N HIS A 136 -6.71 5.00 19.41
CA HIS A 136 -5.62 5.97 19.42
C HIS A 136 -4.41 5.35 20.10
N ALA A 137 -3.28 5.33 19.41
CA ALA A 137 -1.99 5.00 20.02
C ALA A 137 -1.27 6.31 20.37
N GLU A 138 -1.17 6.58 21.66
CA GLU A 138 -0.37 7.68 22.19
C GLU A 138 1.07 7.23 22.43
N LEU A 139 2.01 8.16 22.26
CA LEU A 139 3.37 7.98 22.76
C LEU A 139 3.32 7.92 24.28
N GLY A 140 4.00 6.95 24.89
CA GLY A 140 4.10 6.86 26.35
C GLY A 140 4.58 8.16 27.00
N PRO A 141 4.35 8.34 28.31
CA PRO A 141 4.45 9.64 29.00
C PRO A 141 5.80 10.37 28.88
N ASN A 142 6.88 9.67 28.52
CA ASN A 142 8.23 10.22 28.44
C ASN A 142 8.64 10.73 27.04
N ASN A 143 7.87 10.41 25.98
CA ASN A 143 8.22 10.74 24.59
C ASN A 143 7.15 11.61 23.89
N ALA A 144 6.20 12.16 24.64
CA ALA A 144 5.25 13.13 24.13
C ALA A 144 6.01 14.41 23.76
N ARG A 145 6.42 14.52 22.50
CA ARG A 145 6.81 15.81 21.92
C ARG A 145 5.66 16.79 22.18
N ASN A 146 6.00 18.01 22.57
CA ASN A 146 5.05 19.09 22.84
C ASN A 146 3.93 19.17 21.78
N PRO A 147 2.72 19.63 22.13
CA PRO A 147 1.53 19.70 21.27
C PRO A 147 1.63 20.70 20.09
N THR A 148 2.82 20.96 19.57
CA THR A 148 3.08 21.75 18.35
C THR A 148 2.68 21.01 17.07
N THR A 149 2.27 19.73 17.15
CA THR A 149 1.78 18.91 16.03
C THR A 149 0.26 18.95 15.84
N LYS A 150 -0.47 19.94 16.38
CA LYS A 150 -1.93 20.07 16.16
C LYS A 150 -2.33 20.12 14.68
N GLU A 151 -1.39 20.47 13.82
CA GLU A 151 -1.59 20.63 12.37
C GLU A 151 -1.39 19.33 11.57
N GLU A 152 -0.89 18.27 12.20
CA GLU A 152 -0.54 17.01 11.55
C GLU A 152 -1.33 15.84 12.14
N ARG A 153 -1.96 15.04 11.29
CA ARG A 153 -2.80 13.90 11.71
C ARG A 153 -2.38 12.61 11.03
N TRP A 154 -1.96 11.62 11.82
CA TRP A 154 -1.53 10.31 11.33
C TRP A 154 -2.63 9.27 11.53
N ILE A 155 -2.92 8.56 10.45
CA ILE A 155 -4.01 7.58 10.37
C ILE A 155 -3.45 6.29 9.80
N PHE A 156 -3.77 5.16 10.42
CA PHE A 156 -3.38 3.83 9.96
C PHE A 156 -4.61 2.96 9.68
N ILE A 157 -4.69 2.32 8.51
CA ILE A 157 -5.76 1.39 8.16
C ILE A 157 -5.20 -0.05 8.07
N ASN A 158 -5.91 -0.94 8.78
CA ASN A 158 -5.75 -2.41 8.83
C ASN A 158 -4.73 -2.94 9.86
N GLY A 159 -4.96 -2.62 11.14
CA GLY A 159 -4.68 -3.57 12.23
C GLY A 159 -4.00 -3.03 13.50
N VAL A 160 -3.91 -3.91 14.51
CA VAL A 160 -3.66 -3.64 15.94
C VAL A 160 -2.23 -3.15 16.27
N VAL A 161 -1.33 -3.06 15.29
CA VAL A 161 0.07 -2.70 15.54
C VAL A 161 0.41 -1.24 15.30
N VAL A 162 -0.39 -0.37 15.89
CA VAL A 162 -0.17 1.08 15.80
C VAL A 162 0.95 1.54 16.72
N THR A 163 1.25 0.78 17.78
CA THR A 163 2.26 1.13 18.78
C THR A 163 3.67 1.21 18.20
N GLN A 164 4.08 0.25 17.36
CA GLN A 164 5.41 0.28 16.74
C GLN A 164 5.54 1.43 15.74
N LEU A 165 4.48 1.69 14.98
CA LEU A 165 4.43 2.79 14.02
C LEU A 165 4.57 4.15 14.73
N ALA A 166 3.88 4.32 15.85
CA ALA A 166 3.99 5.51 16.70
C ALA A 166 5.42 5.67 17.26
N GLN A 167 6.10 4.57 17.61
CA GLN A 167 7.50 4.59 18.07
C GLN A 167 8.49 4.92 16.94
N ILE A 168 8.29 4.40 15.73
CA ILE A 168 9.19 4.65 14.59
C ILE A 168 9.15 6.13 14.20
N PHE A 169 7.95 6.68 14.07
CA PHE A 169 7.75 8.06 13.60
C PHE A 169 7.70 9.09 14.73
N GLN A 170 7.65 8.65 16.00
CA GLN A 170 7.50 9.54 17.16
C GLN A 170 6.32 10.51 16.96
N ARG A 171 5.18 9.96 16.53
CA ARG A 171 3.91 10.67 16.33
C ARG A 171 2.74 9.87 16.90
N PRO A 172 1.70 10.52 17.43
CA PRO A 172 0.47 9.83 17.79
C PRO A 172 -0.25 9.37 16.52
N ILE A 173 -0.72 8.12 16.50
CA ILE A 173 -1.36 7.53 15.32
C ILE A 173 -2.75 7.03 15.69
N THR A 174 -3.73 7.37 14.86
CA THR A 174 -5.09 6.83 14.97
C THR A 174 -5.24 5.62 14.08
N GLY A 175 -5.54 4.46 14.66
CA GLY A 175 -5.82 3.23 13.93
C GLY A 175 -7.30 3.11 13.58
N ILE A 176 -7.58 2.74 12.34
CA ILE A 176 -8.88 2.25 11.88
C ILE A 176 -8.75 0.74 11.67
N GLN A 177 -9.49 -0.02 12.47
CA GLN A 177 -9.43 -1.47 12.45
C GLN A 177 -10.36 -2.01 11.37
N ASN A 178 -9.80 -2.75 10.41
CA ASN A 178 -10.58 -3.64 9.54
C ASN A 178 -10.96 -4.88 10.37
N ARG A 179 -12.26 -5.16 10.51
CA ARG A 179 -12.72 -6.29 11.34
C ARG A 179 -12.39 -7.60 10.65
N THR A 180 -11.81 -8.54 11.39
CA THR A 180 -11.51 -9.88 10.86
C THR A 180 -12.73 -10.79 10.98
N TYR A 181 -13.06 -11.49 9.90
CA TYR A 181 -14.00 -12.61 9.85
C TYR A 181 -13.24 -13.93 9.67
N GLY A 182 -12.03 -14.01 10.23
CA GLY A 182 -11.09 -15.10 10.10
C GLY A 182 -10.45 -15.19 8.72
N LEU A 183 -9.57 -16.17 8.53
CA LEU A 183 -8.69 -16.22 7.37
C LEU A 183 -9.47 -16.33 6.04
N PHE A 184 -10.49 -17.19 6.00
CA PHE A 184 -11.27 -17.40 4.79
C PHE A 184 -12.29 -16.29 4.56
N GLY A 185 -12.89 -15.80 5.65
CA GLY A 185 -13.79 -14.64 5.60
C GLY A 185 -13.07 -13.39 5.09
N ASP A 186 -11.88 -13.10 5.61
CA ASP A 186 -11.04 -11.96 5.19
C ASP A 186 -10.63 -12.08 3.72
N LEU A 187 -10.22 -13.27 3.27
CA LEU A 187 -9.88 -13.48 1.85
C LEU A 187 -11.09 -13.28 0.94
N LEU A 188 -12.26 -13.83 1.30
CA LEU A 188 -13.48 -13.68 0.51
C LEU A 188 -13.96 -12.22 0.50
N GLU A 189 -13.99 -11.57 1.65
CA GLU A 189 -14.32 -10.15 1.77
C GLU A 189 -13.37 -9.32 0.92
N CYS A 190 -12.07 -9.57 0.98
CA CYS A 190 -11.07 -8.87 0.20
C CYS A 190 -11.32 -9.02 -1.32
N ILE A 191 -11.64 -10.23 -1.80
CA ILE A 191 -12.03 -10.46 -3.20
C ILE A 191 -13.30 -9.68 -3.56
N ILE A 192 -14.32 -9.70 -2.70
CA ILE A 192 -15.60 -9.01 -2.95
C ILE A 192 -15.41 -7.49 -2.97
N GLN A 193 -14.78 -6.93 -1.93
CA GLN A 193 -14.48 -5.50 -1.80
C GLN A 193 -13.72 -5.00 -3.02
N ARG A 194 -12.67 -5.72 -3.42
CA ARG A 194 -11.82 -5.38 -4.55
C ARG A 194 -12.56 -5.49 -5.89
N THR A 195 -13.29 -6.59 -6.12
CA THR A 195 -13.96 -6.87 -7.41
C THR A 195 -15.17 -5.97 -7.65
N PHE A 196 -15.98 -5.74 -6.62
CA PHE A 196 -17.27 -5.05 -6.73
C PHE A 196 -17.21 -3.61 -6.22
N SER A 197 -16.06 -3.14 -5.74
CA SER A 197 -15.94 -1.84 -5.07
C SER A 197 -16.97 -1.69 -3.95
N TYR A 198 -17.17 -2.78 -3.18
CA TYR A 198 -18.19 -2.83 -2.15
C TYR A 198 -17.74 -2.02 -0.94
N ASN A 199 -18.41 -0.90 -0.69
CA ASN A 199 -18.14 -0.03 0.45
C ASN A 199 -18.58 -0.71 1.75
N THR A 200 -17.66 -1.43 2.39
CA THR A 200 -17.90 -2.08 3.68
C THR A 200 -18.06 -1.08 4.82
N TYR A 201 -18.44 -1.59 5.99
CA TYR A 201 -18.55 -0.77 7.18
C TYR A 201 -17.23 -0.03 7.47
N ASP A 202 -16.10 -0.71 7.36
CA ASP A 202 -14.78 -0.14 7.64
C ASP A 202 -14.37 0.93 6.61
N ALA A 203 -14.76 0.77 5.33
CA ALA A 203 -14.58 1.81 4.31
C ALA A 203 -15.40 3.07 4.60
N ARG A 204 -16.63 2.93 5.09
CA ARG A 204 -17.48 4.06 5.48
C ARG A 204 -16.92 4.79 6.71
N VAL A 205 -16.50 4.03 7.73
CA VAL A 205 -15.85 4.60 8.93
C VAL A 205 -14.56 5.33 8.55
N ALA A 206 -13.74 4.75 7.68
CA ALA A 206 -12.52 5.39 7.20
C ALA A 206 -12.80 6.69 6.46
N TYR A 207 -13.80 6.68 5.56
CA TYR A 207 -14.26 7.88 4.86
C TYR A 207 -14.75 8.96 5.83
N ASP A 208 -15.63 8.64 6.79
CA ASP A 208 -16.19 9.63 7.73
C ASP A 208 -15.08 10.27 8.57
N TYR A 209 -14.14 9.46 9.05
CA TYR A 209 -13.02 9.95 9.84
C TYR A 209 -12.05 10.81 9.01
N LEU A 210 -11.66 10.34 7.83
CA LEU A 210 -10.77 11.09 6.92
C LEU A 210 -11.41 12.42 6.52
N LYS A 211 -12.70 12.43 6.16
CA LYS A 211 -13.44 13.65 5.81
C LYS A 211 -13.42 14.64 6.95
N LYS A 212 -13.71 14.19 8.18
CA LYS A 212 -13.67 15.03 9.38
C LYS A 212 -12.30 15.69 9.58
N VAL A 213 -11.22 14.93 9.40
CA VAL A 213 -9.85 15.42 9.58
C VAL A 213 -9.41 16.36 8.45
N LEU A 214 -9.77 16.07 7.19
CA LEU A 214 -9.36 16.88 6.04
C LEU A 214 -10.07 18.25 6.01
N VAL A 215 -11.32 18.30 6.47
CA VAL A 215 -12.13 19.53 6.54
C VAL A 215 -11.69 20.43 7.70
N ASP A 216 -11.07 19.88 8.75
CA ASP A 216 -10.58 20.66 9.88
C ASP A 216 -9.59 21.75 9.41
N PRO A 217 -9.88 23.05 9.64
CA PRO A 217 -9.00 24.14 9.24
C PRO A 217 -7.67 24.14 9.98
N CYS A 218 -7.62 23.57 11.19
CA CYS A 218 -6.38 23.46 11.97
C CYS A 218 -5.43 22.40 11.40
N THR A 219 -5.95 21.43 10.65
CA THR A 219 -5.14 20.36 10.08
C THR A 219 -4.53 20.83 8.75
N GLN A 220 -3.21 20.91 8.71
CA GLN A 220 -2.45 21.24 7.49
C GLN A 220 -1.99 19.99 6.73
N ARG A 221 -1.76 18.87 7.45
CA ARG A 221 -1.26 17.63 6.85
C ARG A 221 -1.95 16.41 7.44
N VAL A 222 -2.31 15.47 6.57
CA VAL A 222 -2.87 14.16 6.95
C VAL A 222 -2.00 13.07 6.35
N VAL A 223 -1.40 12.23 7.20
CA VAL A 223 -0.61 11.09 6.77
C VAL A 223 -1.44 9.83 6.90
N LEU A 224 -1.80 9.22 5.77
CA LEU A 224 -2.56 7.98 5.70
C LEU A 224 -1.63 6.81 5.38
N ILE A 225 -1.50 5.88 6.32
CA ILE A 225 -0.76 4.65 6.16
C ILE A 225 -1.74 3.48 6.02
N CYS A 226 -1.59 2.67 4.98
CA CYS A 226 -2.42 1.50 4.76
C CYS A 226 -1.57 0.24 4.64
N HIS A 227 -2.03 -0.88 5.21
CA HIS A 227 -1.39 -2.18 5.02
C HIS A 227 -2.35 -3.21 4.43
N SER A 228 -1.88 -4.03 3.49
CA SER A 228 -2.66 -5.16 2.95
C SER A 228 -4.03 -4.74 2.41
N GLN A 229 -5.13 -5.36 2.88
CA GLN A 229 -6.53 -5.01 2.57
C GLN A 229 -6.90 -3.59 3.00
N GLY A 230 -6.22 -3.00 3.98
CA GLY A 230 -6.40 -1.59 4.35
C GLY A 230 -6.16 -0.62 3.19
N ALA A 231 -5.36 -1.02 2.19
CA ALA A 231 -5.20 -0.23 0.98
C ALA A 231 -6.45 -0.24 0.08
N ILE A 232 -7.22 -1.33 0.07
CA ILE A 232 -8.53 -1.39 -0.62
C ILE A 232 -9.52 -0.49 0.10
N VAL A 233 -9.59 -0.58 1.43
CA VAL A 233 -10.44 0.29 2.26
C VAL A 233 -10.08 1.76 2.03
N GLY A 234 -8.78 2.08 2.04
CA GLY A 234 -8.27 3.42 1.77
C GLY A 234 -8.59 3.91 0.35
N SER A 235 -8.45 3.07 -0.68
CA SER A 235 -8.76 3.47 -2.06
C SER A 235 -10.25 3.74 -2.29
N LEU A 236 -11.13 2.94 -1.69
CA LEU A 236 -12.58 3.18 -1.72
C LEU A 236 -12.95 4.47 -0.98
N ALA A 237 -12.34 4.71 0.18
CA ALA A 237 -12.54 5.97 0.90
C ALA A 237 -12.05 7.17 0.08
N LEU A 238 -10.90 7.05 -0.59
CA LEU A 238 -10.36 8.09 -1.48
C LEU A 238 -11.31 8.42 -2.63
N ASP A 239 -11.86 7.41 -3.31
CA ASP A 239 -12.81 7.60 -4.41
C ASP A 239 -14.05 8.40 -3.94
N MET A 240 -14.58 8.08 -2.75
CA MET A 240 -15.69 8.83 -2.15
C MET A 240 -15.27 10.25 -1.72
N LEU A 241 -14.06 10.43 -1.17
CA LEU A 241 -13.57 11.74 -0.75
C LEU A 241 -13.33 12.68 -1.94
N PHE A 242 -12.85 12.18 -3.08
CA PHE A 242 -12.69 12.98 -4.29
C PHE A 242 -14.03 13.45 -4.88
N ALA A 243 -15.12 12.73 -4.62
CA ALA A 243 -16.46 13.16 -5.02
C ALA A 243 -16.98 14.31 -4.13
N ASP A 244 -16.54 14.37 -2.87
CA ASP A 244 -17.13 15.22 -1.84
C ASP A 244 -16.28 16.44 -1.46
N LEU A 245 -14.96 16.34 -1.61
CA LEU A 245 -14.01 17.35 -1.14
C LEU A 245 -13.30 18.05 -2.30
N PRO A 246 -13.10 19.38 -2.20
CA PRO A 246 -12.28 20.09 -3.17
C PRO A 246 -10.82 19.64 -3.15
N ALA A 247 -10.13 19.84 -4.27
CA ALA A 247 -8.70 19.52 -4.42
C ALA A 247 -7.82 20.15 -3.33
N LYS A 248 -8.20 21.33 -2.80
CA LYS A 248 -7.45 22.01 -1.72
C LYS A 248 -7.42 21.19 -0.43
N GLN A 249 -8.52 20.56 -0.05
CA GLN A 249 -8.59 19.70 1.14
C GLN A 249 -7.85 18.40 0.89
N MET A 250 -8.04 17.79 -0.29
CA MET A 250 -7.38 16.55 -0.68
C MET A 250 -5.84 16.70 -0.77
N ALA A 251 -5.35 17.88 -1.14
CA ALA A 251 -3.90 18.17 -1.22
C ALA A 251 -3.18 18.17 0.15
N LYS A 252 -3.92 18.15 1.27
CA LYS A 252 -3.35 17.95 2.62
C LYS A 252 -2.90 16.51 2.86
N LEU A 253 -3.37 15.56 2.06
CA LEU A 253 -3.15 14.14 2.26
C LEU A 253 -1.78 13.69 1.73
N GLU A 254 -1.13 12.80 2.45
CA GLU A 254 0.03 12.02 2.04
C GLU A 254 -0.30 10.54 2.26
N ILE A 255 -0.07 9.67 1.27
CA ILE A 255 -0.47 8.26 1.31
C ILE A 255 0.76 7.35 1.25
N TYR A 256 0.83 6.41 2.19
CA TYR A 256 1.87 5.39 2.22
C TYR A 256 1.23 4.02 2.37
N THR A 257 1.49 3.12 1.43
CA THR A 257 0.94 1.75 1.53
C THR A 257 2.03 0.71 1.67
N PHE A 258 1.79 -0.29 2.50
CA PHE A 258 2.67 -1.44 2.69
C PHE A 258 1.94 -2.70 2.25
N GLY A 259 2.54 -3.46 1.34
CA GLY A 259 1.95 -4.73 0.91
C GLY A 259 0.55 -4.60 0.30
N SER A 260 0.28 -3.51 -0.44
CA SER A 260 -1.08 -3.15 -0.89
C SER A 260 -1.77 -4.27 -1.71
N ALA A 261 -2.97 -4.68 -1.25
CA ALA A 261 -3.89 -5.54 -2.00
C ALA A 261 -4.77 -4.76 -3.00
N ALA A 262 -4.72 -3.42 -2.96
CA ALA A 262 -5.57 -2.57 -3.77
C ALA A 262 -5.35 -2.80 -5.27
N GLU A 263 -6.43 -2.68 -6.03
CA GLU A 263 -6.39 -2.74 -7.49
C GLU A 263 -6.04 -1.39 -8.11
N HIS A 264 -6.41 -0.30 -7.45
CA HIS A 264 -6.19 1.05 -7.92
C HIS A 264 -6.04 1.98 -6.73
N ILE A 265 -5.32 3.08 -6.96
CA ILE A 265 -5.35 4.27 -6.13
C ILE A 265 -5.50 5.44 -7.10
N SER A 266 -6.62 6.16 -6.96
CA SER A 266 -6.96 7.30 -7.81
C SER A 266 -6.25 8.55 -7.31
N ASN A 267 -5.72 9.36 -8.22
CA ASN A 267 -5.24 10.70 -7.93
C ASN A 267 -5.52 11.60 -9.14
N PRO A 268 -6.65 12.32 -9.17
CA PRO A 268 -6.98 13.23 -10.26
C PRO A 268 -5.93 14.32 -10.43
N LEU A 269 -5.87 14.92 -11.62
CA LEU A 269 -5.01 16.07 -11.90
C LEU A 269 -5.37 17.27 -11.01
N ASN A 270 -4.33 17.99 -10.59
CA ASN A 270 -4.46 19.29 -9.95
C ASN A 270 -4.97 20.35 -10.94
N ASN A 271 -5.38 21.51 -10.43
CA ASN A 271 -5.90 22.61 -11.26
C ASN A 271 -4.89 23.13 -12.32
N ALA A 272 -3.59 22.89 -12.12
CA ALA A 272 -2.55 23.28 -13.06
C ALA A 272 -2.30 22.22 -14.16
N GLY A 273 -2.89 21.02 -14.05
CA GLY A 273 -2.67 19.91 -14.97
C GLY A 273 -1.22 19.39 -14.98
N THR A 274 -0.43 19.69 -13.94
CA THR A 274 1.01 19.38 -13.86
C THR A 274 1.32 18.13 -13.05
N GLY A 275 0.36 17.63 -12.28
CA GLY A 275 0.48 16.42 -11.46
C GLY A 275 -0.81 16.14 -10.71
N GLY A 276 -0.83 15.09 -9.90
CA GLY A 276 -2.00 14.73 -9.09
C GLY A 276 -2.32 15.74 -7.99
N VAL A 277 -3.55 15.72 -7.48
CA VAL A 277 -4.00 16.52 -6.34
C VAL A 277 -3.24 16.17 -5.07
N ILE A 278 -3.05 14.88 -4.82
CA ILE A 278 -2.26 14.36 -3.71
C ILE A 278 -0.79 14.35 -4.15
N LYS A 279 0.05 15.07 -3.40
CA LYS A 279 1.45 15.28 -3.77
C LYS A 279 2.30 14.02 -3.54
N TYR A 280 2.08 13.33 -2.42
CA TYR A 280 2.95 12.24 -1.99
C TYR A 280 2.15 10.95 -1.87
N ILE A 281 2.47 10.00 -2.75
CA ILE A 281 1.94 8.65 -2.72
C ILE A 281 3.10 7.67 -2.93
N GLU A 282 3.35 6.80 -1.95
CA GLU A 282 4.40 5.79 -2.01
C GLU A 282 3.90 4.41 -1.62
N HIS A 283 4.40 3.40 -2.32
CA HIS A 283 4.06 2.00 -2.07
C HIS A 283 5.32 1.20 -1.77
N TYR A 284 5.32 0.50 -0.65
CA TYR A 284 6.39 -0.36 -0.19
C TYR A 284 5.99 -1.82 -0.37
N VAL A 285 6.77 -2.57 -1.14
CA VAL A 285 6.41 -3.92 -1.57
C VAL A 285 7.58 -4.87 -1.43
N ASN A 286 7.32 -6.04 -0.86
CA ASN A 286 8.21 -7.19 -0.94
C ASN A 286 7.94 -7.97 -2.23
N LYS A 287 8.96 -8.20 -3.07
CA LYS A 287 8.78 -8.88 -4.37
C LYS A 287 8.13 -10.25 -4.24
N ASN A 288 8.47 -11.02 -3.22
CA ASN A 288 7.98 -12.39 -3.04
C ASN A 288 6.73 -12.50 -2.16
N ASP A 289 6.11 -11.37 -1.82
CA ASP A 289 4.82 -11.33 -1.13
C ASP A 289 3.68 -11.56 -2.15
N PRO A 290 2.83 -12.59 -1.97
CA PRO A 290 1.74 -12.86 -2.90
C PRO A 290 0.64 -11.78 -2.90
N ILE A 291 0.48 -11.01 -1.82
CA ILE A 291 -0.61 -10.04 -1.74
C ILE A 291 -0.38 -8.84 -2.68
N PRO A 292 0.79 -8.18 -2.71
CA PRO A 292 1.12 -7.17 -3.71
C PRO A 292 1.19 -7.71 -5.14
N GLN A 293 1.62 -8.96 -5.33
CA GLN A 293 1.55 -9.63 -6.64
C GLN A 293 0.10 -9.73 -7.13
N TRP A 294 -0.85 -9.91 -6.22
CA TRP A 294 -2.28 -9.85 -6.48
C TRP A 294 -2.86 -8.43 -6.37
N GLY A 295 -2.09 -7.42 -5.99
CA GLY A 295 -2.54 -6.04 -5.75
C GLY A 295 -1.81 -5.08 -6.67
N VAL A 296 -1.06 -4.17 -6.04
CA VAL A 296 -0.32 -3.08 -6.70
C VAL A 296 0.61 -3.55 -7.82
N LEU A 297 1.35 -4.65 -7.67
CA LEU A 297 2.31 -5.08 -8.69
C LEU A 297 1.61 -5.56 -9.96
N ARG A 298 0.46 -6.22 -9.85
CA ARG A 298 -0.34 -6.61 -11.04
C ARG A 298 -0.78 -5.37 -11.81
N SER A 299 -1.29 -4.36 -11.12
CA SER A 299 -1.78 -3.14 -11.76
C SER A 299 -0.65 -2.24 -12.24
N MET A 300 0.54 -2.32 -11.66
CA MET A 300 1.72 -1.65 -12.20
C MET A 300 2.25 -2.31 -13.47
N ASN A 301 2.23 -3.65 -13.54
CA ASN A 301 2.70 -4.41 -14.70
C ASN A 301 1.73 -4.37 -15.88
N ASP A 302 0.44 -4.13 -15.64
CA ASP A 302 -0.51 -3.86 -16.72
C ASP A 302 -0.39 -2.39 -17.14
N VAL A 303 0.14 -2.18 -18.35
CA VAL A 303 0.35 -0.87 -18.96
C VAL A 303 -0.96 -0.06 -19.03
N LYS A 304 -2.11 -0.74 -19.10
CA LYS A 304 -3.45 -0.12 -19.18
C LYS A 304 -4.06 0.21 -17.82
N ASP A 305 -3.53 -0.34 -16.73
CA ASP A 305 -4.04 -0.08 -15.40
C ASP A 305 -3.41 1.20 -14.82
N LYS A 306 -4.27 2.02 -14.20
CA LYS A 306 -3.83 3.17 -13.39
C LYS A 306 -3.58 2.77 -11.96
N TYR A 307 -2.45 3.21 -11.43
CA TYR A 307 -2.15 3.13 -10.01
C TYR A 307 -1.27 4.32 -9.66
N ALA A 308 -1.82 5.31 -8.95
CA ALA A 308 -1.09 6.54 -8.63
C ALA A 308 -0.01 6.30 -7.57
N GLY A 309 1.13 6.99 -7.70
CA GLY A 309 2.24 6.91 -6.75
C GLY A 309 3.42 6.07 -7.24
N ARG A 310 4.55 6.23 -6.55
CA ARG A 310 5.80 5.49 -6.84
C ARG A 310 5.89 4.22 -6.02
N VAL A 311 6.49 3.17 -6.57
CA VAL A 311 6.58 1.85 -5.92
C VAL A 311 8.02 1.47 -5.65
N PHE A 312 8.35 1.28 -4.37
CA PHE A 312 9.61 0.71 -3.92
C PHE A 312 9.44 -0.80 -3.75
N ILE A 313 10.18 -1.57 -4.55
CA ILE A 313 10.18 -3.03 -4.55
C ILE A 313 11.48 -3.52 -3.91
N CYS A 314 11.36 -4.16 -2.74
CA CYS A 314 12.45 -4.91 -2.16
C CYS A 314 12.57 -6.26 -2.89
N GLU A 315 13.57 -6.39 -3.75
CA GLU A 315 13.78 -7.55 -4.63
C GLU A 315 13.97 -8.87 -3.85
N ASN A 316 14.65 -8.81 -2.71
CA ASN A 316 14.86 -9.96 -1.82
C ASN A 316 13.77 -10.11 -0.75
N GLY A 317 12.86 -9.15 -0.66
CA GLY A 317 11.79 -9.10 0.33
C GLY A 317 10.77 -10.23 0.15
N ARG A 318 10.27 -10.75 1.26
CA ARG A 318 9.22 -11.77 1.34
C ARG A 318 8.43 -11.57 2.64
N GLY A 319 7.29 -12.25 2.76
CA GLY A 319 6.45 -12.11 3.94
C GLY A 319 5.54 -10.88 3.84
N HIS A 320 4.41 -10.99 4.53
CA HIS A 320 3.31 -10.04 4.40
C HIS A 320 3.01 -9.27 5.71
N LEU A 321 3.26 -9.89 6.86
CA LEU A 321 3.04 -9.29 8.19
C LEU A 321 3.70 -7.91 8.34
N PHE A 322 2.97 -6.95 8.88
CA PHE A 322 3.32 -5.54 8.83
C PHE A 322 4.58 -5.22 9.63
N ASN A 323 4.69 -5.67 10.88
CA ASN A 323 5.85 -5.38 11.71
C ASN A 323 7.05 -6.19 11.28
N GLN A 324 6.85 -7.50 11.18
CA GLN A 324 7.93 -8.46 11.01
C GLN A 324 8.53 -8.44 9.60
N HIS A 325 7.72 -8.23 8.56
CA HIS A 325 8.18 -8.32 7.18
C HIS A 325 8.26 -6.98 6.45
N TYR A 326 7.59 -5.94 6.96
CA TYR A 326 7.66 -4.59 6.39
C TYR A 326 8.39 -3.62 7.29
N LEU A 327 7.82 -3.22 8.43
CA LEU A 327 8.37 -2.15 9.27
C LEU A 327 9.78 -2.46 9.75
N SER A 328 10.02 -3.64 10.29
CA SER A 328 11.35 -3.96 10.78
C SER A 328 12.42 -4.11 9.69
N GLN A 329 12.02 -4.58 8.51
CA GLN A 329 12.92 -4.74 7.38
C GLN A 329 13.21 -3.39 6.71
N MET A 330 12.19 -2.54 6.60
CA MET A 330 12.23 -1.31 5.80
C MET A 330 12.39 -0.04 6.63
N PHE A 331 11.94 -0.02 7.88
CA PHE A 331 11.90 1.13 8.79
C PHE A 331 12.27 0.71 10.24
N PRO A 332 13.47 0.15 10.47
CA PRO A 332 13.88 -0.34 11.79
C PRO A 332 13.97 0.79 12.82
N LEU A 333 13.72 0.46 14.09
CA LEU A 333 13.79 1.41 15.22
C LEU A 333 15.26 1.83 15.49
N GLY A 334 15.45 3.08 15.92
CA GLY A 334 16.73 3.80 15.98
C GLY A 334 17.87 3.21 16.85
N GLY A 335 17.69 2.05 17.48
CA GLY A 335 18.77 1.27 18.11
C GLY A 335 19.41 0.22 17.19
N GLU A 336 18.75 -0.11 16.07
CA GLU A 336 19.16 -1.13 15.10
C GLU A 336 19.90 -0.52 13.89
N THR A 337 19.96 0.81 13.82
CA THR A 337 20.31 1.61 12.62
C THR A 337 21.80 1.89 12.40
N ALA A 338 22.73 1.47 13.27
CA ALA A 338 24.07 2.03 13.22
C ALA A 338 25.02 1.47 12.12
N SER A 339 24.82 0.27 11.56
CA SER A 339 25.94 -0.35 10.81
C SER A 339 25.64 -1.38 9.73
N SER A 340 24.39 -1.67 9.36
CA SER A 340 24.16 -2.65 8.30
C SER A 340 23.89 -2.01 6.94
N GLU A 341 24.85 -2.13 6.03
CA GLU A 341 24.70 -1.86 4.58
C GLU A 341 23.54 -2.68 3.95
N THR A 342 22.98 -3.64 4.67
CA THR A 342 21.85 -4.48 4.22
C THR A 342 20.47 -3.86 4.47
N CYS A 343 20.38 -2.80 5.29
CA CYS A 343 19.11 -2.14 5.58
C CYS A 343 18.50 -1.55 4.30
N PHE A 344 17.21 -1.80 4.07
CA PHE A 344 16.46 -1.33 2.91
C PHE A 344 16.66 0.17 2.61
N LEU A 345 16.68 1.01 3.66
CA LEU A 345 16.86 2.46 3.54
C LEU A 345 18.25 2.86 3.02
N ASN A 346 19.25 2.01 3.21
CA ASN A 346 20.64 2.22 2.79
C ASN A 346 20.95 1.47 1.48
N GLN A 347 19.97 0.82 0.85
CA GLN A 347 20.15 0.22 -0.47
C GLN A 347 20.01 1.28 -1.55
N SER A 348 20.76 1.13 -2.63
CA SER A 348 20.66 2.00 -3.80
C SER A 348 19.40 1.68 -4.59
N VAL A 349 18.74 2.73 -5.08
CA VAL A 349 17.58 2.63 -5.95
C VAL A 349 18.01 2.33 -7.38
N GLN A 350 17.28 1.45 -8.05
CA GLN A 350 17.35 1.24 -9.49
C GLN A 350 15.98 1.54 -10.11
N VAL A 351 15.90 2.52 -10.99
CA VAL A 351 14.64 2.88 -11.65
C VAL A 351 14.29 1.83 -12.72
N ASP A 352 13.03 1.38 -12.72
CA ASP A 352 12.48 0.52 -13.78
C ASP A 352 12.04 1.39 -14.97
N GLU A 353 12.97 1.61 -15.91
CA GLU A 353 12.70 2.36 -17.12
C GLU A 353 11.77 1.61 -18.09
N GLY A 354 11.80 0.26 -18.08
CA GLY A 354 11.07 -0.56 -19.05
C GLY A 354 9.55 -0.44 -18.94
N ILE A 355 8.99 -0.40 -17.72
CA ILE A 355 7.55 -0.19 -17.52
C ILE A 355 7.14 1.21 -17.98
N THR A 356 7.99 2.20 -17.71
CA THR A 356 7.76 3.61 -18.09
C THR A 356 7.77 3.76 -19.61
N GLU A 357 8.73 3.16 -20.29
CA GLU A 357 8.82 3.15 -21.75
C GLU A 357 7.63 2.44 -22.41
N ALA A 358 7.23 1.27 -21.90
CA ALA A 358 6.09 0.53 -22.42
C ALA A 358 4.79 1.35 -22.33
N ARG A 359 4.61 2.12 -21.24
CA ARG A 359 3.48 3.04 -21.08
C ARG A 359 3.53 4.21 -22.06
N HIS A 360 4.67 4.87 -22.16
CA HIS A 360 4.84 5.97 -23.10
C HIS A 360 4.53 5.55 -24.54
N LEU A 361 4.99 4.35 -24.95
CA LEU A 361 4.68 3.80 -26.28
C LEU A 361 3.18 3.55 -26.48
N LEU A 362 2.49 3.00 -25.48
CA LEU A 362 1.05 2.80 -25.54
C LEU A 362 0.29 4.13 -25.68
N VAL A 363 0.72 5.17 -24.97
CA VAL A 363 0.14 6.52 -25.07
C VAL A 363 0.33 7.12 -26.46
N CYS A 364 1.54 7.03 -27.02
CA CYS A 364 1.82 7.50 -28.38
C CYS A 364 0.97 6.75 -29.41
N GLN A 365 0.75 5.45 -29.22
CA GLN A 365 -0.07 4.63 -30.12
C GLN A 365 -1.55 5.00 -30.07
N GLU A 366 -2.11 5.25 -28.87
CA GLU A 366 -3.53 5.58 -28.73
C GLU A 366 -3.85 7.04 -29.10
N THR A 367 -2.87 7.95 -29.03
CA THR A 367 -3.07 9.37 -29.37
C THR A 367 -2.93 9.70 -30.87
N ASN A 368 -2.53 8.74 -31.72
CA ASN A 368 -2.60 8.80 -33.19
C ASN A 368 -2.28 10.18 -33.81
N GLY A 369 -1.19 10.82 -33.41
CA GLY A 369 -0.67 12.02 -34.07
C GLY A 369 -1.42 13.33 -33.81
N LEU A 370 -2.32 13.41 -32.82
CA LEU A 370 -2.72 14.69 -32.24
C LEU A 370 -1.58 15.19 -31.37
N THR A 371 -0.60 15.86 -31.98
CA THR A 371 0.31 16.72 -31.23
C THR A 371 -0.57 17.71 -30.46
N PRO A 372 -0.40 17.86 -29.13
CA PRO A 372 -0.94 19.05 -28.48
C PRO A 372 -0.30 20.23 -29.21
N ASN A 373 -1.09 21.17 -29.73
CA ASN A 373 -0.56 22.38 -30.35
C ASN A 373 0.60 22.93 -29.51
N ASP A 374 1.78 23.03 -30.13
CA ASP A 374 3.04 23.49 -29.51
C ASP A 374 2.98 24.95 -29.02
N ASP A 375 1.81 25.60 -29.10
CA ASP A 375 1.56 26.97 -28.64
C ASP A 375 1.26 27.10 -27.14
N SER A 376 1.41 26.02 -26.36
CA SER A 376 1.37 26.10 -24.88
C SER A 376 2.79 26.18 -24.32
N PRO A 377 3.24 27.32 -23.76
CA PRO A 377 4.61 27.52 -23.33
C PRO A 377 4.88 26.83 -21.97
N SER A 378 4.92 25.49 -21.91
CA SER A 378 5.40 24.75 -20.72
C SER A 378 5.58 23.24 -20.89
N SER A 379 6.08 22.75 -22.03
CA SER A 379 6.32 21.31 -22.23
C SER A 379 7.78 21.02 -22.62
N PRO A 380 8.61 20.47 -21.72
CA PRO A 380 9.82 19.77 -22.11
C PRO A 380 9.44 18.49 -22.85
N SER A 381 10.14 18.24 -23.95
CA SER A 381 10.22 16.95 -24.64
C SER A 381 10.34 15.77 -23.64
N GLY A 382 9.69 14.64 -23.95
CA GLY A 382 9.75 13.41 -23.14
C GLY A 382 11.16 12.95 -22.79
N THR A 383 12.18 13.38 -23.53
CA THR A 383 13.60 13.16 -23.24
C THR A 383 14.09 13.81 -21.94
N ALA A 384 13.56 14.99 -21.57
CA ALA A 384 13.96 15.70 -20.35
C ALA A 384 13.32 15.13 -19.08
N ALA A 385 12.09 14.61 -19.17
CA ALA A 385 11.47 13.87 -18.06
C ALA A 385 12.21 12.55 -17.78
N ARG A 386 12.66 11.85 -18.84
CA ARG A 386 13.48 10.62 -18.72
C ARG A 386 14.83 10.88 -18.03
N GLY A 387 15.51 11.96 -18.39
CA GLY A 387 16.77 12.36 -17.74
C GLY A 387 16.62 12.72 -16.25
N ALA A 388 15.48 13.29 -15.86
CA ALA A 388 15.21 13.68 -14.48
C ALA A 388 14.92 12.48 -13.55
N ILE A 389 14.28 11.43 -14.05
CA ILE A 389 13.95 10.23 -13.25
C ILE A 389 15.16 9.30 -13.15
N GLY A 390 15.97 9.18 -14.22
CA GLY A 390 17.19 8.37 -14.23
C GLY A 390 18.21 8.78 -13.15
N PHE A 391 18.22 10.07 -12.75
CA PHE A 391 19.06 10.60 -11.67
C PHE A 391 18.83 9.90 -10.31
N LEU A 392 17.64 9.35 -10.07
CA LEU A 392 17.34 8.62 -8.83
C LEU A 392 18.10 7.29 -8.74
N THR A 393 18.58 6.77 -9.88
CA THR A 393 19.37 5.53 -9.89
C THR A 393 20.70 5.74 -9.18
N GLY A 394 20.99 4.90 -8.19
CA GLY A 394 22.19 4.98 -7.36
C GLY A 394 22.01 5.76 -6.05
N MET A 395 20.96 6.60 -5.93
CA MET A 395 20.62 7.26 -4.66
C MET A 395 20.13 6.25 -3.63
N LEU A 396 20.29 6.57 -2.34
CA LEU A 396 19.79 5.71 -1.26
C LEU A 396 18.27 5.84 -1.13
N VAL A 397 17.61 4.74 -0.77
CA VAL A 397 16.16 4.77 -0.53
C VAL A 397 15.77 5.85 0.49
N ARG A 398 16.58 6.11 1.53
CA ARG A 398 16.30 7.19 2.50
C ARG A 398 16.37 8.61 1.95
N GLU A 399 17.08 8.81 0.85
CA GLU A 399 17.19 10.11 0.17
C GLU A 399 16.02 10.31 -0.80
N VAL A 400 15.48 9.20 -1.32
CA VAL A 400 14.38 9.19 -2.27
C VAL A 400 13.03 9.15 -1.56
N SER A 401 12.86 8.31 -0.53
CA SER A 401 11.61 8.07 0.23
C SER A 401 11.29 9.22 1.16
N ARG A 402 10.10 9.80 1.01
CA ARG A 402 9.61 10.83 1.92
C ARG A 402 9.23 10.28 3.27
N LEU A 403 8.62 9.09 3.33
CA LEU A 403 8.26 8.47 4.61
C LEU A 403 9.48 8.29 5.52
N SER A 404 10.65 7.97 4.93
CA SER A 404 11.88 7.79 5.69
C SER A 404 12.36 9.07 6.41
N GLN A 405 12.00 10.24 5.90
CA GLN A 405 12.36 11.53 6.51
C GLN A 405 11.62 11.76 7.84
N TYR A 406 10.43 11.18 8.01
CA TYR A 406 9.68 11.26 9.27
C TYR A 406 10.24 10.38 10.39
N MET A 407 11.14 9.45 10.08
CA MET A 407 11.69 8.54 11.08
C MET A 407 12.39 9.30 12.22
N ALA A 408 12.27 8.75 13.43
CA ALA A 408 12.78 9.36 14.66
C ALA A 408 12.19 10.75 14.95
N GLY A 409 10.99 11.04 14.44
CA GLY A 409 10.27 12.28 14.73
C GLY A 409 10.73 13.51 13.96
N ARG A 410 11.63 13.35 12.98
CA ARG A 410 12.07 14.42 12.09
C ARG A 410 10.92 14.93 11.23
N GLU A 411 11.08 16.14 10.71
CA GLU A 411 10.15 16.72 9.73
C GLU A 411 10.78 16.62 8.34
N PRO A 412 9.98 16.30 7.30
CA PRO A 412 10.48 16.22 5.95
C PRO A 412 10.74 17.61 5.38
N ASP A 413 11.68 17.68 4.44
CA ASP A 413 11.90 18.92 3.69
C ASP A 413 10.66 19.26 2.84
N VAL A 414 10.32 20.55 2.83
CA VAL A 414 9.19 21.09 2.05
C VAL A 414 9.40 20.88 0.55
N ASP A 415 10.67 20.92 0.11
CA ASP A 415 11.11 20.76 -1.29
C ASP A 415 11.80 19.42 -1.55
N HIS A 416 11.52 18.38 -0.73
CA HIS A 416 12.01 17.02 -0.98
C HIS A 416 11.79 16.68 -2.46
N PRO A 417 12.80 16.16 -3.20
CA PRO A 417 12.69 15.86 -4.62
C PRO A 417 11.43 15.04 -4.94
N HIS A 418 10.36 15.76 -5.28
CA HIS A 418 9.52 15.42 -6.40
C HIS A 418 10.44 15.37 -7.61
N GLU A 419 10.13 14.51 -8.57
CA GLU A 419 10.72 14.54 -9.91
C GLU A 419 10.83 16.03 -10.35
N LYS A 420 12.00 16.66 -10.13
CA LYS A 420 12.07 18.12 -10.01
C LYS A 420 11.79 18.72 -11.38
N ARG A 421 10.84 19.67 -11.44
CA ARG A 421 10.91 20.79 -12.38
C ARG A 421 11.08 22.05 -11.56
N ASP A 422 12.26 22.66 -11.66
CA ASP A 422 12.37 24.10 -11.45
C ASP A 422 11.88 24.82 -12.71
N SER A 423 11.20 25.94 -12.51
CA SER A 423 10.65 26.83 -13.55
C SER A 423 11.69 27.43 -14.51
N LYS A 424 12.96 27.00 -14.45
CA LYS A 424 14.07 27.49 -15.26
C LYS A 424 15.02 26.41 -15.83
N GLY A 425 14.76 25.12 -15.65
CA GLY A 425 15.45 24.07 -16.42
C GLY A 425 16.97 23.94 -16.24
N TYR A 426 17.51 24.15 -15.03
CA TYR A 426 18.91 23.85 -14.72
C TYR A 426 19.04 22.99 -13.46
N PRO A 427 20.02 22.07 -13.40
CA PRO A 427 20.28 21.26 -12.22
C PRO A 427 20.81 22.14 -11.07
N VAL A 428 20.25 21.95 -9.88
CA VAL A 428 20.76 22.53 -8.63
C VAL A 428 22.00 21.72 -8.23
N ASN A 429 23.16 22.37 -8.22
CA ASN A 429 24.42 21.83 -7.67
C ASN A 429 24.34 21.66 -6.16
#